data_AF-A0A8J7T1X2-F1
#
_entry.id   AF-A0A8J7T1X2-F1
#
_cell.length_a   1.000
_cell.length_b   1.000
_cell.length_c   1.000
_cell.angle_alpha   90.00
_cell.angle_beta   90.00
_cell.angle_gamma   90.00
#
_symmetry.space_group_name_H-M   'P 1'
#
loop_
_entity.id
_entity.type
_entity.pdbx_description
1 polymer ?
#
loop_
_entity_poly.entity_id
_entity_poly.type
_entity_poly.pdbx_seq_one_letter_code
_entity_poly.pdbx_strand_id
1 'polypeptide(L)' 'MSYSLDQVAQALGARLEGDARLTISGASEPALCGPDQLALAMDPKYA' A
#
# COMPACT_ATOMS: atom_id res chain seq x y z
N MET A 1 2.93 0.09 -14.14
CA MET A 1 2.34 1.42 -13.84
C MET A 1 2.61 1.68 -12.38
N SER A 2 3.04 2.88 -11.99
CA SER A 2 3.35 3.18 -10.58
C SER A 2 2.51 4.37 -10.10
N TYR A 3 2.10 4.34 -8.84
CA TYR A 3 1.29 5.37 -8.19
C TYR A 3 1.99 5.87 -6.94
N SER A 4 1.74 7.12 -6.53
CA SER A 4 2.14 7.54 -5.19
C SER A 4 1.22 6.94 -4.13
N LEU A 5 1.73 6.78 -2.92
CA LEU A 5 0.96 6.32 -1.77
C LEU A 5 -0.27 7.24 -1.54
N ASP A 6 -0.11 8.55 -1.77
CA ASP A 6 -1.17 9.55 -1.72
C ASP A 6 -2.32 9.27 -2.69
N GLN A 7 -2.01 8.98 -3.96
CA GLN A 7 -3.01 8.67 -4.98
C GLN A 7 -3.81 7.42 -4.61
N VAL A 8 -3.13 6.40 -4.07
CA VAL A 8 -3.78 5.17 -3.62
C VAL A 8 -4.70 5.45 -2.43
N ALA A 9 -4.22 6.18 -1.42
CA ALA A 9 -5.03 6.52 -0.25
C ALA A 9 -6.27 7.34 -0.62
N GLN A 10 -6.12 8.33 -1.51
CA GLN A 10 -7.23 9.15 -1.99
C GLN A 10 -8.27 8.30 -2.75
N ALA A 11 -7.83 7.39 -3.61
CA ALA A 11 -8.72 6.51 -4.35
C ALA A 11 -9.50 5.53 -3.45
N LEU A 12 -8.88 5.08 -2.35
CA LEU A 12 -9.49 4.18 -1.38
C LEU A 12 -10.31 4.91 -0.30
N GLY A 13 -10.22 6.24 -0.21
CA GLY A 13 -10.76 7.00 0.93
C GLY A 13 -10.11 6.61 2.27
N ALA A 14 -8.86 6.14 2.22
CA ALA A 14 -8.12 5.65 3.38
C ALA A 14 -7.32 6.77 4.03
N ARG A 15 -7.09 6.65 5.35
CA ARG A 15 -6.14 7.53 6.05
C ARG A 15 -4.72 7.08 5.75
N LEU A 16 -3.90 8.00 5.27
CA LEU A 16 -2.48 7.78 5.01
C LEU A 16 -1.65 8.22 6.22
N GLU A 17 -0.78 7.32 6.68
CA GLU A 17 0.20 7.57 7.73
C GLU A 17 1.61 7.37 7.15
N GLY A 18 2.51 8.33 7.34
CA GLY A 18 3.88 8.29 6.80
C GLY A 18 4.11 9.15 5.55
N ASP A 19 5.06 8.76 4.69
CA ASP A 19 5.46 9.54 3.52
C ASP A 19 4.55 9.27 2.31
N ALA A 20 3.69 10.25 2.00
CA ALA A 20 2.75 10.23 0.89
C ALA A 20 3.39 10.12 -0.50
N ARG A 21 4.68 10.46 -0.61
CA ARG A 21 5.42 10.53 -1.89
C ARG A 21 6.02 9.19 -2.29
N LEU A 22 5.95 8.16 -1.44
CA LEU A 22 6.42 6.83 -1.77
C LEU A 22 5.72 6.33 -3.03
N THR A 23 6.50 5.79 -3.97
CA THR A 23 5.99 5.26 -5.22
C THR A 23 5.84 3.76 -5.12
N ILE A 24 4.66 3.27 -5.50
CA ILE A 24 4.26 1.87 -5.36
C ILE A 24 3.98 1.29 -6.74
N SER A 25 4.51 0.11 -7.01
CA SER A 25 4.37 -0.59 -8.30
C SER A 25 3.15 -1.51 -8.35
N GLY A 26 2.57 -1.86 -7.20
CA GLY A 26 1.38 -2.70 -7.09
C GLY A 26 1.04 -3.07 -5.66
N ALA A 27 0.03 -3.92 -5.50
CA ALA A 27 -0.37 -4.51 -4.23
C ALA A 27 -0.15 -6.03 -4.26
N SER A 28 0.22 -6.61 -3.12
CA SER A 28 0.48 -8.04 -2.99
C SER A 28 0.11 -8.53 -1.59
N GLU A 29 0.04 -9.85 -1.41
CA GLU A 29 -0.14 -10.45 -0.09
C GLU A 29 1.11 -10.20 0.79
N PRO A 30 0.97 -10.08 2.13
CA PRO A 30 2.09 -9.73 3.01
C PRO A 30 3.31 -10.64 2.86
N ALA A 31 3.11 -11.93 2.61
CA ALA A 31 4.19 -12.90 2.43
C ALA A 31 4.94 -12.78 1.09
N LEU A 32 4.33 -12.14 0.09
CA LEU A 32 4.87 -11.99 -1.28
C LEU A 32 5.18 -10.52 -1.63
N CYS A 33 4.99 -9.60 -0.69
CA CYS A 33 5.12 -8.17 -0.94
C CYS A 33 6.59 -7.77 -1.09
N GLY A 34 6.91 -7.19 -2.25
CA GLY A 34 8.19 -6.52 -2.48
C GLY A 34 8.30 -5.19 -1.72
N PRO A 35 9.51 -4.60 -1.67
CA PRO A 35 9.76 -3.33 -0.97
C PRO A 35 9.06 -2.12 -1.63
N ASP A 36 8.67 -2.24 -2.90
CA ASP A 36 7.97 -1.23 -3.69
C ASP A 36 6.47 -1.55 -3.86
N GLN A 37 5.94 -2.49 -3.07
CA GLN A 37 4.55 -2.92 -3.12
C GLN A 37 3.81 -2.64 -1.82
N LEU A 38 2.48 -2.50 -1.92
CA LEU A 38 1.58 -2.37 -0.77
C LEU A 38 1.12 -3.76 -0.33
N ALA A 39 1.48 -4.15 0.89
CA ALA A 39 0.99 -5.38 1.51
C ALA A 39 -0.46 -5.18 2.01
N LEU A 40 -1.39 -6.05 1.62
CA LEU A 40 -2.75 -6.05 2.17
C LEU A 40 -2.90 -7.05 3.31
N ALA A 41 -2.87 -6.55 4.54
CA ALA A 41 -3.12 -7.31 5.76
C ALA A 41 -4.63 -7.48 6.04
N MET A 42 -5.33 -8.27 5.21
CA MET A 42 -6.76 -8.56 5.44
C MET A 42 -7.01 -9.61 6.53
N ASP A 43 -6.00 -10.42 6.87
CA ASP A 43 -6.09 -11.39 7.96
C ASP A 43 -5.79 -10.68 9.29
N PRO A 44 -6.65 -10.82 10.32
CA PRO A 44 -6.44 -10.20 11.63
C PRO A 44 -5.08 -10.50 12.27
N LYS A 45 -4.43 -11.61 11.92
CA LYS A 45 -3.08 -11.92 12.42
C LYS A 45 -1.99 -10.96 11.92
N TYR A 46 -2.31 -10.15 10.91
CA TYR A 46 -1.44 -9.14 10.31
C TYR A 46 -1.97 -7.70 10.46
N ALA A 47 -3.18 -7.53 11.01
CA ALA A 47 -3.88 -6.25 11.11
C ALA A 47 -3.51 -5.46 12.38
#